data_AF-A0A7V9GI04-F1
#
_entry.id   AF-A0A7V9GI04-F1
#
_cell.length_a   1.000
_cell.length_b   1.000
_cell.length_c   1.000
_cell.angle_alpha   90.00
_cell.angle_beta   90.00
_cell.angle_gamma   90.00
#
_symmetry.space_group_name_H-M   'P 1'
#
loop_
_entity.id
_entity.type
_entity.pdbx_description
1 polymer ?
#
loop_
_entity_poly.entity_id
_entity_poly.type
_entity_poly.pdbx_seq_one_letter_code
_entity_poly.pdbx_strand_id
1 'polypeptide(L)'
;LDLRDAGRKGRDLEDRLQEVLEAEDGEDRAEAASRAIEDLEEWVADGDIDVGIAQQALALLRPLAAAAGDDGSGGGGAGDPGNGPGNGNDEDDD
;
A
#
# COMPACT_ATOMS: atom_id res chain seq x y z
N LEU A 1 -19.47 -9.05 21.80
CA LEU A 1 -19.82 -7.84 21.05
C LEU A 1 -21.09 -7.21 21.61
N ASP A 2 -20.94 -6.10 22.32
CA ASP A 2 -22.06 -5.18 22.58
C ASP A 2 -22.40 -4.48 21.26
N LEU A 3 -23.65 -4.56 20.81
CA LEU A 3 -24.07 -3.97 19.52
C LEU A 3 -23.78 -2.46 19.44
N ARG A 4 -23.73 -1.77 20.58
CA ARG A 4 -23.44 -0.33 20.62
C ARG A 4 -21.99 -0.03 20.27
N ASP A 5 -21.06 -0.91 20.63
CA ASP A 5 -19.64 -0.75 20.33
C ASP A 5 -19.34 -1.09 18.87
N ALA A 6 -19.95 -2.16 18.34
CA ALA A 6 -19.87 -2.47 16.90
C ALA A 6 -20.35 -1.31 16.01
N GLY A 7 -21.45 -0.67 16.40
CA GLY A 7 -21.99 0.49 15.68
C GLY A 7 -21.19 1.79 15.89
N ARG A 8 -20.30 1.88 16.88
CA ARG A 8 -19.33 2.98 17.00
C ARG A 8 -18.13 2.71 16.10
N LYS A 9 -17.52 1.54 16.22
CA LYS A 9 -16.39 1.11 15.39
C LYS A 9 -16.71 1.18 13.89
N GLY A 10 -17.92 0.79 13.48
CA GLY A 10 -18.35 0.92 12.09
C GLY A 10 -18.40 2.38 11.58
N ARG A 11 -18.82 3.33 12.42
CA ARG A 11 -18.79 4.77 12.07
C ARG A 11 -17.37 5.31 12.07
N ASP A 12 -16.57 4.92 13.06
CA ASP A 12 -15.17 5.33 13.12
C ASP A 12 -14.39 4.83 11.89
N LEU A 13 -14.73 3.65 11.36
CA LEU A 13 -14.18 3.14 10.10
C LEU A 13 -14.64 3.95 8.89
N GLU A 14 -15.93 4.24 8.81
CA GLU A 14 -16.52 5.04 7.73
C GLU A 14 -15.85 6.42 7.65
N ASP A 15 -15.71 7.10 8.79
CA ASP A 15 -15.05 8.40 8.89
C ASP A 15 -13.58 8.34 8.41
N ARG A 16 -12.84 7.29 8.78
CA ARG A 16 -11.44 7.10 8.32
C ARG A 16 -11.33 6.79 6.84
N LEU A 17 -12.22 5.97 6.30
CA LEU A 17 -12.26 5.71 4.85
C LEU A 17 -12.62 6.98 4.08
N GLN A 18 -13.49 7.82 4.64
CA GLN A 18 -13.81 9.11 4.05
C GLN A 18 -12.59 10.05 4.10
N GLU A 19 -11.83 10.09 5.19
CA GLU A 19 -10.57 10.84 5.28
C GLU A 19 -9.57 10.41 4.19
N VAL A 20 -9.43 9.10 3.93
CA VAL A 20 -8.59 8.58 2.83
C VAL A 20 -9.07 9.05 1.45
N LEU A 21 -10.38 9.10 1.24
CA LEU A 21 -10.97 9.53 -0.04
C LEU A 21 -10.88 11.05 -0.25
N GLU A 22 -11.00 11.82 0.83
CA GLU A 22 -11.00 13.28 0.82
C GLU A 22 -9.60 13.89 0.89
N ALA A 23 -8.60 13.14 1.37
CA ALA A 23 -7.21 13.57 1.37
C ALA A 23 -6.75 13.94 -0.04
N GLU A 24 -6.37 15.20 -0.24
CA GLU A 24 -5.93 15.73 -1.54
C GLU A 24 -4.50 15.28 -1.86
N ASP A 25 -3.64 15.26 -0.83
CA ASP A 25 -2.22 14.90 -0.93
C ASP A 25 -1.97 13.40 -0.73
N GLY A 26 -0.99 12.87 -1.44
CA GLY A 26 -0.65 11.44 -1.41
C GLY A 26 -0.10 10.97 -0.06
N GLU A 27 0.60 11.86 0.66
CA GLU A 27 1.14 11.59 2.00
C GLU A 27 0.02 11.50 3.04
N ASP A 28 -0.87 12.49 3.08
CA ASP A 28 -2.04 12.51 3.95
C ASP A 28 -2.95 11.29 3.67
N ARG A 29 -3.14 10.94 2.40
CA ARG A 29 -3.92 9.75 2.01
C ARG A 29 -3.29 8.45 2.52
N ALA A 30 -1.97 8.35 2.47
CA ALA A 30 -1.25 7.16 2.95
C ALA A 30 -1.24 7.08 4.48
N GLU A 31 -1.12 8.22 5.17
CA GLU A 31 -1.21 8.28 6.63
C GLU A 31 -2.62 7.88 7.09
N ALA A 32 -3.66 8.45 6.49
CA ALA A 32 -5.04 8.08 6.77
C ALA A 32 -5.29 6.58 6.49
N ALA A 33 -4.73 6.04 5.40
CA ALA A 33 -4.86 4.62 5.08
C ALA A 33 -4.13 3.73 6.10
N SER A 34 -2.98 4.17 6.62
CA SER A 34 -2.21 3.45 7.64
C SER A 34 -2.98 3.37 8.95
N ARG A 35 -3.58 4.47 9.40
CA ARG A 35 -4.42 4.50 10.60
C ARG A 35 -5.61 3.53 10.45
N ALA A 36 -6.32 3.60 9.31
CA ALA A 36 -7.44 2.69 9.04
C ALA A 36 -7.05 1.20 9.04
N ILE A 37 -5.82 0.87 8.60
CA ILE A 37 -5.27 -0.49 8.67
C ILE A 37 -5.05 -0.93 10.12
N GLU A 38 -4.43 -0.09 10.95
CA GLU A 38 -4.16 -0.40 12.36
C GLU A 38 -5.45 -0.73 13.12
N ASP A 39 -6.48 0.08 12.94
CA ASP A 39 -7.78 -0.14 13.57
C ASP A 39 -8.45 -1.44 13.11
N LEU A 40 -8.40 -1.75 11.82
CA LEU A 40 -8.94 -2.99 11.28
C LEU A 40 -8.21 -4.22 11.83
N GLU A 41 -6.89 -4.16 11.96
CA GLU A 41 -6.09 -5.25 12.53
C GLU A 41 -6.38 -5.43 14.02
N GLU A 42 -6.53 -4.34 14.78
CA GLU A 42 -6.98 -4.38 16.18
C GLU A 42 -8.36 -5.02 16.31
N TRP A 43 -9.34 -4.58 15.51
CA TRP A 43 -10.70 -5.10 15.62
C TRP A 43 -10.82 -6.56 15.15
N VAL A 44 -9.97 -7.00 14.21
CA VAL A 44 -9.86 -8.42 13.86
C VAL A 44 -9.31 -9.22 15.04
N ALA A 45 -8.27 -8.70 15.72
CA ALA A 45 -7.68 -9.36 16.88
C ALA A 45 -8.67 -9.46 18.05
N ASP A 46 -9.49 -8.43 18.25
CA ASP A 46 -10.55 -8.41 19.26
C ASP A 46 -11.78 -9.25 18.89
N GLY A 47 -11.88 -9.70 17.63
CA GLY A 47 -13.04 -10.43 17.10
C GLY A 47 -14.27 -9.56 16.93
N ASP A 48 -14.07 -8.24 16.79
CA ASP A 48 -15.13 -7.24 16.71
C ASP A 48 -15.62 -6.98 15.28
N ILE A 49 -14.87 -7.45 14.28
CA ILE A 49 -15.23 -7.41 12.86
C ILE A 49 -15.06 -8.78 12.22
N ASP A 50 -15.86 -9.06 11.18
CA ASP A 50 -15.67 -10.24 10.35
C ASP A 50 -14.32 -10.19 9.62
N VAL A 51 -13.56 -11.27 9.74
CA VAL A 51 -12.21 -11.39 9.14
C VAL A 51 -12.26 -11.25 7.63
N GLY A 52 -13.29 -11.78 6.97
CA GLY A 52 -13.43 -11.70 5.51
C GLY A 52 -13.69 -10.27 5.03
N ILE A 53 -14.47 -9.50 5.80
CA ILE A 53 -14.69 -8.06 5.54
C ILE A 53 -13.39 -7.28 5.77
N ALA A 54 -12.73 -7.51 6.91
CA ALA A 54 -11.48 -6.82 7.22
C ALA A 54 -10.39 -7.08 6.17
N GLN A 55 -10.23 -8.32 5.70
CA GLN A 55 -9.24 -8.61 4.66
C GLN A 55 -9.53 -7.92 3.32
N GLN A 56 -10.80 -7.73 2.95
CA GLN A 56 -11.16 -6.97 1.75
C GLN A 56 -10.78 -5.48 1.90
N ALA A 57 -11.07 -4.89 3.05
CA ALA A 57 -10.69 -3.50 3.34
C ALA A 57 -9.16 -3.33 3.36
N LEU A 58 -8.44 -4.23 4.03
CA LEU A 58 -6.98 -4.23 4.08
C LEU A 58 -6.34 -4.35 2.69
N ALA A 59 -6.92 -5.16 1.79
CA ALA A 59 -6.42 -5.29 0.42
C ALA A 59 -6.52 -3.99 -0.40
N LEU A 60 -7.48 -3.12 -0.08
CA LEU A 60 -7.65 -1.82 -0.72
C LEU A 60 -6.80 -0.72 -0.08
N LEU A 61 -6.61 -0.77 1.24
CA LEU A 61 -5.88 0.25 1.99
C LEU A 61 -4.36 0.11 1.90
N ARG A 62 -3.83 -1.13 1.90
CA ARG A 62 -2.38 -1.38 1.90
C ARG A 62 -1.62 -0.72 0.75
N PRO A 63 -2.11 -0.74 -0.51
CA PRO A 63 -1.45 -0.02 -1.61
C PRO A 63 -1.39 1.49 -1.40
N LEU A 64 -2.41 2.08 -0.76
CA LEU A 64 -2.47 3.52 -0.50
C LEU A 64 -1.47 3.91 0.60
N ALA A 65 -1.41 3.14 1.67
CA ALA A 65 -0.43 3.34 2.75
C ALA A 65 1.02 3.21 2.23
N ALA A 66 1.28 2.28 1.31
CA ALA A 66 2.61 2.10 0.73
C ALA A 66 3.05 3.24 -0.20
N ALA A 67 2.09 3.98 -0.78
CA ALA A 67 2.39 5.02 -1.79
C ALA A 67 3.15 6.22 -1.22
N ALA A 68 3.07 6.52 0.07
CA ALA A 68 3.90 7.57 0.69
C ALA A 68 5.37 7.17 0.89
N GLY A 69 5.68 5.88 0.88
CA GLY A 69 7.06 5.39 0.92
C GLY A 69 7.75 5.37 -0.45
N ASP A 70 7.00 5.60 -1.53
CA ASP A 70 7.52 5.69 -2.90
C ASP A 70 7.74 7.18 -3.27
N ASP A 71 8.58 7.86 -2.48
CA ASP A 71 9.03 9.24 -2.73
C ASP A 71 10.04 9.32 -3.90
N GLY A 72 9.86 8.53 -4.95
CA GLY A 72 10.67 8.61 -6.17
C GLY A 72 12.18 8.35 -5.96
N SER A 73 12.63 7.87 -4.79
CA SER A 73 13.99 7.35 -4.58
C SER A 73 14.14 5.89 -5.04
N GLY A 74 13.47 5.53 -6.14
CA GLY A 74 13.82 4.38 -6.98
C GLY A 74 14.88 4.78 -8.02
N GLY A 75 16.02 5.31 -7.56
CA GLY A 75 17.13 5.67 -8.43
C GLY A 75 17.97 4.45 -8.85
N GLY A 76 18.13 4.26 -10.17
CA GLY A 76 19.36 3.71 -10.73
C GLY A 76 19.23 2.33 -11.39
N GLY A 77 19.23 2.32 -12.72
CA GLY A 77 19.09 1.13 -13.53
C GLY A 77 20.34 0.24 -13.67
N ALA A 78 20.08 -0.99 -14.13
CA ALA A 78 20.93 -1.81 -14.99
C ALA A 78 20.07 -3.06 -15.37
N GLY A 79 19.74 -3.36 -16.63
CA GLY A 79 20.07 -2.71 -17.88
C GLY A 79 19.06 -3.13 -18.95
N ASP A 80 18.78 -2.17 -19.82
CA ASP A 80 18.39 -2.41 -21.20
C ASP A 80 19.44 -3.37 -21.83
N PRO A 81 19.10 -4.57 -22.33
CA PRO A 81 19.97 -5.26 -23.27
C PRO A 81 19.85 -4.52 -24.61
N GLY A 82 20.43 -3.32 -24.63
CA GLY A 82 20.64 -2.51 -25.80
C GLY A 82 21.50 -3.31 -26.75
N ASN A 83 20.84 -3.76 -27.81
CA ASN A 83 21.41 -3.94 -29.12
C ASN A 83 22.47 -2.86 -29.39
N GLY A 84 23.73 -3.28 -29.54
CA GLY A 84 24.87 -2.42 -29.86
C GLY A 84 25.99 -3.24 -30.52
N PRO A 85 26.80 -2.63 -31.39
CA PRO A 85 27.03 -3.09 -32.75
C PRO A 85 28.24 -4.01 -32.92
N GLY A 86 28.27 -4.71 -34.06
CA GLY A 86 29.46 -5.37 -34.56
C GLY A 86 30.61 -4.40 -34.87
N ASN A 87 31.82 -4.89 -34.60
CA ASN A 87 33.14 -4.62 -35.18
C ASN A 87 34.12 -5.07 -34.10
N GLY A 88 34.96 -6.09 -34.24
CA GLY A 88 35.70 -6.56 -35.40
C GLY A 88 37.15 -6.65 -34.94
N ASN A 89 37.85 -7.74 -35.30
CA ASN A 89 39.31 -7.90 -35.26
C ASN A 89 39.92 -7.96 -33.82
N ASP A 90 40.84 -8.86 -33.46
CA ASP A 90 41.96 -9.52 -34.14
C ASP A 90 42.37 -10.80 -33.35
N GLU A 91 43.10 -11.72 -34.02
CA GLU A 91 44.32 -12.45 -33.54
C GLU A 91 44.21 -13.25 -32.20
N ASP A 92 44.64 -14.51 -32.02
CA ASP A 92 45.66 -15.37 -32.61
C ASP A 92 45.55 -16.78 -31.93
N ASP A 93 46.45 -17.68 -32.34
CA ASP A 93 46.95 -18.89 -31.65
C ASP A 93 46.45 -20.29 -32.12
N ASP A 94 47.18 -20.77 -33.14
CA ASP A 94 47.83 -22.09 -33.35
C ASP A 94 47.02 -23.41 -33.44
#